data_AF-A0A0D2FYN0-F1
#
_entry.id   AF-A0A0D2FYN0-F1
#
_cell.length_a   1.000
_cell.length_b   1.000
_cell.length_c   1.000
_cell.angle_alpha   90.00
_cell.angle_beta   90.00
_cell.angle_gamma   90.00
#
_symmetry.space_group_name_H-M   'P 1'
#
loop_
_entity.id
_entity.type
_entity.pdbx_description
1 polymer ?
#
loop_
_entity_poly.entity_id
_entity_poly.type
_entity_poly.pdbx_seq_one_letter_code
_entity_poly.pdbx_strand_id
1 'polypeptide(L)'
;MPSATQTAAAASSITLTGGSSSKSKQQQADDQDIYDEIEIEDMTYDPRLQIYHYPCPCGDRFEISLQSLKDGETDIAVCPSCSLMIRVIYEVEDLEDEAQEEEEEENEDEKKVSS
;
A
#
# COMPACT_ATOMS: atom_id res chain seq x y z
N MET A 1 -33.65 -56.42 -51.22
CA MET A 1 -32.32 -55.80 -51.32
C MET A 1 -31.87 -55.34 -49.94
N PRO A 2 -31.03 -56.10 -49.23
CA PRO A 2 -30.14 -55.52 -48.22
C PRO A 2 -28.70 -55.97 -48.49
N SER A 3 -27.86 -55.03 -48.95
CA SER A 3 -26.42 -55.26 -49.09
C SER A 3 -25.69 -54.63 -47.91
N ALA A 4 -24.91 -55.46 -47.22
CA ALA A 4 -24.25 -55.19 -45.96
C ALA A 4 -23.20 -54.08 -46.07
N THR A 5 -23.21 -53.15 -45.11
CA THR A 5 -22.17 -52.13 -44.94
C THR A 5 -21.38 -52.41 -43.66
N GLN A 6 -20.16 -52.88 -43.92
CA GLN A 6 -18.87 -52.48 -43.35
C GLN A 6 -18.56 -52.61 -41.84
N THR A 7 -17.52 -53.43 -41.63
CA THR A 7 -16.64 -53.67 -40.50
C THR A 7 -15.67 -52.49 -40.23
N ALA A 8 -15.09 -52.50 -39.01
CA ALA A 8 -13.83 -51.89 -38.55
C ALA A 8 -13.96 -50.52 -37.85
N ALA A 9 -13.22 -50.16 -36.79
CA ALA A 9 -12.15 -50.81 -36.04
C ALA A 9 -11.93 -50.11 -34.68
N ALA A 10 -11.20 -50.81 -33.83
CA ALA A 10 -10.52 -50.45 -32.58
C ALA A 10 -10.00 -49.00 -32.44
N ALA A 11 -9.99 -48.50 -31.21
CA ALA A 11 -8.74 -48.28 -30.46
C ALA A 11 -9.02 -47.88 -29.01
N SER A 12 -8.17 -48.43 -28.14
CA SER A 12 -8.25 -48.47 -26.70
C SER A 12 -8.06 -47.12 -26.01
N SER A 13 -8.77 -46.97 -24.90
CA SER A 13 -8.39 -46.28 -23.65
C SER A 13 -7.28 -45.23 -23.73
N ILE A 14 -7.68 -43.96 -23.68
CA ILE A 14 -6.80 -42.86 -23.26
C ILE A 14 -7.04 -42.56 -21.78
N THR A 15 -5.97 -42.74 -21.01
CA THR A 15 -5.84 -42.50 -19.58
C THR A 15 -5.88 -41.01 -19.25
N LEU A 16 -6.55 -40.70 -18.14
CA LEU A 16 -6.62 -39.39 -17.49
C LEU A 16 -5.24 -38.98 -16.94
N THR A 17 -4.75 -37.79 -17.29
CA THR A 17 -3.73 -37.08 -16.49
C THR A 17 -4.11 -35.61 -16.38
N GLY A 18 -4.18 -35.12 -15.15
CA GLY A 18 -4.52 -33.75 -14.81
C GLY A 18 -3.34 -32.79 -14.90
N GLY A 19 -3.65 -31.49 -14.85
CA GLY A 19 -2.67 -30.42 -14.75
C GLY A 19 -3.30 -29.04 -14.95
N SER A 20 -3.79 -28.44 -13.87
CA SER A 20 -4.12 -27.02 -13.76
C SER A 20 -2.95 -26.15 -14.23
N SER A 21 -3.22 -25.15 -15.07
CA SER A 21 -2.48 -23.88 -15.13
C SER A 21 -3.27 -22.86 -15.95
N SER A 22 -4.41 -22.46 -15.41
CA SER A 22 -4.88 -21.10 -15.61
C SER A 22 -3.87 -20.16 -14.95
N LYS A 23 -3.23 -19.26 -15.70
CA LYS A 23 -2.97 -17.85 -15.31
C LYS A 23 -2.09 -17.15 -16.34
N SER A 24 -2.71 -16.14 -16.94
CA SER A 24 -2.24 -14.75 -16.90
C SER A 24 -0.88 -14.46 -17.52
N LYS A 25 -0.91 -14.03 -18.78
CA LYS A 25 0.17 -13.26 -19.38
C LYS A 25 -0.42 -11.94 -19.90
N GLN A 26 0.29 -10.86 -19.59
CA GLN A 26 0.04 -9.44 -19.89
C GLN A 26 -0.83 -8.76 -18.82
N GLN A 27 -0.30 -8.14 -17.76
CA GLN A 27 0.74 -7.09 -17.64
C GLN A 27 0.28 -5.73 -18.21
N GLN A 28 -0.49 -4.98 -17.42
CA GLN A 28 -0.53 -3.51 -17.34
C GLN A 28 -1.58 -3.07 -16.30
N ALA A 29 -1.28 -1.96 -15.59
CA ALA A 29 -2.11 -1.19 -14.65
C ALA A 29 -2.09 -1.62 -13.17
N ASP A 30 -1.03 -1.27 -12.46
CA ASP A 30 -1.05 -0.96 -11.01
C ASP A 30 -0.07 0.20 -10.76
N ASP A 31 -0.13 1.22 -11.63
CA ASP A 31 0.67 2.45 -11.60
C ASP A 31 -0.27 3.66 -11.50
N GLN A 32 -1.48 3.47 -10.97
CA GLN A 32 -2.63 4.34 -11.25
C GLN A 32 -3.35 4.97 -10.07
N ASP A 33 -2.83 4.84 -8.85
CA ASP A 33 -3.46 5.47 -7.68
C ASP A 33 -2.57 6.44 -6.90
N ILE A 34 -1.31 6.67 -7.33
CA ILE A 34 -0.47 7.72 -6.73
C ILE A 34 -0.79 9.05 -7.43
N TYR A 35 -1.35 9.98 -6.66
CA TYR A 35 -1.82 11.28 -7.13
C TYR A 35 -0.69 12.31 -7.22
N ASP A 36 0.18 12.35 -6.22
CA ASP A 36 1.33 13.26 -6.16
C ASP A 36 2.43 12.70 -5.26
N GLU A 37 3.61 13.28 -5.38
CA GLU A 37 4.77 13.00 -4.53
C GLU A 37 5.05 14.25 -3.68
N ILE A 38 4.92 14.13 -2.36
CA ILE A 38 5.01 15.24 -1.41
C ILE A 38 6.16 14.95 -0.44
N GLU A 39 6.95 15.97 -0.13
CA GLU A 39 8.02 15.89 0.86
C GLU A 39 7.45 15.91 2.28
N ILE A 40 8.05 15.14 3.20
CA ILE A 40 7.60 15.08 4.60
C ILE A 40 7.60 16.47 5.27
N GLU A 41 8.50 17.36 4.84
CA GLU A 41 8.61 18.76 5.30
C GLU A 41 7.36 19.63 4.98
N ASP A 42 6.57 19.28 3.96
CA ASP A 42 5.36 20.02 3.58
C ASP A 42 4.11 19.49 4.31
N MET A 43 4.25 18.38 5.05
CA MET A 43 3.19 17.81 5.87
C MET A 43 3.15 18.43 7.27
N THR A 44 1.98 18.41 7.89
CA THR A 44 1.85 18.80 9.30
C THR A 44 1.97 17.58 10.18
N TYR A 45 2.95 17.57 11.08
CA TYR A 45 3.11 16.53 12.09
C TYR A 45 2.17 16.74 13.28
N ASP A 46 1.51 15.68 13.74
CA ASP A 46 0.77 15.66 15.01
C ASP A 46 1.51 14.78 16.05
N PRO A 47 2.16 15.39 17.05
CA PRO A 47 2.97 14.66 18.02
C PRO A 47 2.15 13.77 18.97
N ARG A 48 0.83 13.99 19.10
CA ARG A 48 0.00 13.16 19.99
C ARG A 48 -0.35 11.82 19.39
N LEU A 49 -0.47 11.78 18.07
CA LEU A 49 -0.85 10.61 17.31
C LEU A 49 0.32 10.02 16.53
N GLN A 50 1.44 10.74 16.45
CA GLN A 50 2.61 10.42 15.65
C GLN A 50 2.24 10.16 14.19
N ILE A 51 1.37 11.04 13.66
CA ILE A 51 0.90 10.99 12.27
C ILE A 51 1.19 12.30 11.55
N TYR A 52 1.51 12.20 10.27
CA TYR A 52 1.57 13.34 9.37
C TYR A 52 0.24 13.48 8.63
N HIS A 53 -0.18 14.73 8.48
CA HIS A 53 -1.41 15.05 7.78
C HIS A 53 -1.25 16.19 6.78
N TYR A 54 -1.98 16.07 5.67
CA TYR A 54 -1.92 17.03 4.56
C TYR A 54 -3.33 17.37 4.05
N PRO A 55 -3.66 18.65 3.78
CA PRO A 55 -4.98 19.04 3.28
C PRO A 55 -5.24 18.48 1.88
N CYS A 56 -6.25 17.61 1.76
CA CYS A 56 -6.65 17.04 0.48
C CYS A 56 -7.61 17.99 -0.26
N PRO A 57 -7.47 18.18 -1.60
CA PRO A 57 -8.34 19.07 -2.38
C PRO A 57 -9.83 18.67 -2.38
N CYS A 58 -10.18 17.48 -1.88
CA CYS A 58 -11.56 17.06 -1.72
C CYS A 58 -12.24 17.52 -0.42
N GLY A 59 -11.50 18.13 0.51
CA GLY A 59 -12.02 18.71 1.75
C GLY A 59 -11.70 17.91 3.03
N ASP A 60 -11.06 16.76 2.90
CA ASP A 60 -10.53 15.95 4.01
C ASP A 60 -9.00 16.03 4.11
N ARG A 61 -8.37 15.17 4.89
CA ARG A 61 -6.92 15.15 5.12
C ARG A 61 -6.37 13.77 4.74
N PHE A 62 -5.15 13.76 4.23
CA PHE A 62 -4.33 12.55 4.21
C PHE A 62 -3.78 12.29 5.59
N GLU A 63 -3.60 11.03 5.97
CA GLU A 63 -3.02 10.61 7.24
C GLU A 63 -2.02 9.47 6.98
N ILE A 64 -0.84 9.54 7.62
CA ILE A 64 0.21 8.52 7.57
C ILE A 64 0.99 8.49 8.88
N SER A 65 1.31 7.29 9.37
CA SER A 65 2.04 7.11 10.63
C SER A 65 3.55 7.28 10.45
N LEU A 66 4.20 8.06 11.31
CA LEU A 66 5.65 8.26 11.32
C LEU A 66 6.41 6.93 11.43
N GLN A 67 5.88 6.00 12.23
CA GLN A 67 6.51 4.70 12.42
C GLN A 67 6.52 3.83 11.16
N SER A 68 5.52 3.96 10.29
CA SER A 68 5.45 3.24 9.01
C SER A 68 6.39 3.84 7.96
N LEU A 69 6.61 5.16 8.01
CA LEU A 69 7.63 5.85 7.23
C LEU A 69 9.04 5.42 7.66
N LYS A 70 9.29 5.36 8.98
CA LYS A 70 10.59 5.02 9.56
C LYS A 70 11.06 3.59 9.29
N ASP A 71 10.13 2.63 9.27
CA ASP A 71 10.46 1.24 8.90
C ASP A 71 10.57 1.05 7.38
N GLY A 72 10.14 2.04 6.59
CA GLY A 72 10.04 1.93 5.13
C GLY A 72 9.01 0.91 4.66
N GLU A 73 8.05 0.55 5.53
CA GLU A 73 7.03 -0.46 5.23
C GLU A 73 5.98 0.10 4.26
N THR A 74 5.56 1.37 4.46
CA THR A 74 4.65 2.07 3.55
C THR A 74 4.86 3.59 3.59
N ASP A 75 5.31 4.16 2.48
CA ASP A 75 5.42 5.60 2.19
C ASP A 75 4.16 6.21 1.55
N ILE A 76 3.03 5.53 1.66
CA ILE A 76 1.78 5.91 0.99
C ILE A 76 0.79 6.49 2.00
N ALA A 77 0.49 7.78 1.89
CA ALA A 77 -0.56 8.41 2.70
C ALA A 77 -1.91 8.27 1.98
N VAL A 78 -2.94 7.87 2.73
CA VAL A 78 -4.26 7.54 2.19
C VAL A 78 -5.29 8.54 2.71
N CYS A 79 -6.15 9.05 1.82
CA CYS A 79 -7.30 9.86 2.24
C CYS A 79 -8.56 9.00 2.36
N PRO A 80 -9.23 8.96 3.53
CA PRO A 80 -10.41 8.11 3.76
C PRO A 80 -11.62 8.49 2.90
N SER A 81 -11.70 9.73 2.44
CA SER A 81 -12.84 10.23 1.66
C SER A 81 -12.67 10.08 0.16
N CYS A 82 -11.44 10.04 -0.32
CA CYS A 82 -11.15 10.21 -1.74
C CYS A 82 -10.47 8.99 -2.35
N SER A 83 -10.11 7.99 -1.52
CA SER A 83 -9.31 6.80 -1.89
C SER A 83 -8.04 7.12 -2.67
N LEU A 84 -7.67 8.40 -2.74
CA LEU A 84 -6.44 8.88 -3.35
C LEU A 84 -5.31 8.48 -2.43
N MET A 85 -4.20 8.13 -3.06
CA MET A 85 -2.96 7.82 -2.40
C MET A 85 -1.92 8.83 -2.86
N ILE A 86 -1.11 9.34 -1.94
CA ILE A 86 0.04 10.20 -2.25
C ILE A 86 1.31 9.49 -1.76
N ARG A 87 2.41 9.66 -2.48
CA ARG A 87 3.71 9.15 -2.06
C ARG A 87 4.41 10.21 -1.23
N VAL A 88 4.88 9.82 -0.07
CA VAL A 88 5.63 10.69 0.84
C VAL A 88 7.12 10.41 0.66
N ILE A 89 7.87 11.43 0.24
CA ILE A 89 9.32 11.37 0.12
C ILE A 89 9.90 11.80 1.47
N TYR A 90 10.74 10.94 2.05
CA TYR A 90 11.44 11.19 3.31
C TYR A 90 12.92 10.84 3.17
N GLU A 91 13.79 11.58 3.86
CA GLU A 91 15.18 11.18 4.07
C GLU A 91 15.32 10.56 5.47
N VAL A 92 16.30 9.67 5.63
CA VAL A 92 16.51 8.96 6.90
C VAL A 92 16.92 9.92 8.02
N GLU A 93 17.63 10.99 7.64
CA GLU A 93 18.12 12.03 8.57
C GLU A 93 16.95 12.81 9.21
N ASP A 94 15.90 13.16 8.45
CA ASP A 94 14.74 13.89 9.00
C ASP A 94 13.96 13.08 10.04
N LEU A 95 13.82 11.76 9.84
CA LEU A 95 13.12 10.87 10.76
C LEU A 95 13.91 10.55 12.05
N GLU A 96 15.21 10.79 12.05
CA GLU A 96 16.07 10.65 13.22
C GLU A 96 16.00 11.89 14.12
N ASP A 97 15.90 13.08 13.54
CA ASP A 97 15.77 14.35 14.26
C ASP A 97 14.38 14.53 14.88
N GLU A 98 13.29 14.27 14.14
CA GLU A 98 11.91 14.45 14.66
C GLU A 98 11.59 13.52 15.83
N ALA A 99 12.05 12.26 15.78
CA ALA A 99 11.86 11.30 16.87
C ALA A 99 12.71 11.62 18.12
N GLN A 100 13.82 12.36 17.97
CA GLN A 100 14.67 12.77 19.08
C GLN A 100 14.14 14.03 19.77
N GLU A 101 13.49 14.94 19.03
CA GLU A 101 12.81 16.11 19.62
C GLU A 101 11.64 15.70 20.55
N GLU A 102 10.99 14.56 20.28
CA GLU A 102 9.88 14.02 21.09
C GLU A 102 10.28 13.58 22.51
N GLU A 103 11.48 12.99 22.67
CA GLU A 103 11.95 12.59 24.01
C GLU A 103 12.23 13.81 24.90
N GLU A 104 12.50 14.98 24.30
CA GLU A 104 12.84 16.20 25.02
C GLU A 104 11.60 17.02 25.42
N GLU A 105 10.57 17.13 24.56
CA GLU A 105 9.35 17.92 24.88
C GLU A 105 8.43 17.25 25.92
N GLU A 106 8.28 15.91 25.90
CA GLU A 106 7.42 15.21 26.89
C GLU A 106 7.99 15.36 28.33
N ASN A 107 9.31 15.55 28.46
CA ASN A 107 9.96 15.76 29.75
C ASN A 107 9.79 17.19 30.32
N GLU A 108 9.36 18.18 29.53
CA GLU A 108 9.11 19.55 30.03
C GLU A 108 7.70 19.75 30.58
N ASP A 109 6.66 19.13 30.01
CA ASP A 109 5.26 19.38 30.41
C ASP A 109 4.91 18.75 31.78
N GLU A 110 5.56 17.63 32.16
CA GLU A 110 5.39 16.98 33.47
C GLU A 110 5.87 17.87 34.64
N LYS A 111 6.78 18.81 34.39
CA LYS A 111 7.32 19.70 35.43
C LYS A 111 6.38 20.86 35.79
N LYS A 112 5.44 21.22 34.92
CA LYS A 112 4.59 22.41 35.09
C LYS A 112 3.27 22.13 35.83
N VAL A 113 2.79 20.89 35.84
CA VAL A 113 1.56 20.50 36.56
C VAL A 113 1.75 20.32 38.08
N SER A 114 3.00 20.43 38.58
CA SER A 114 3.34 20.26 40.00
C SER A 114 3.76 21.55 40.73
N SER A 115 3.57 22.74 40.13
CA SER A 115 3.77 24.04 40.81
C SER A 115 2.48 24.82 40.97
#